data_AF-A0A7X3V828-F1
#
_entry.id   AF-A0A7X3V828-F1
#
_cell.length_a   1.000
_cell.length_b   1.000
_cell.length_c   1.000
_cell.angle_alpha   90.00
_cell.angle_beta   90.00
_cell.angle_gamma   90.00
#
_symmetry.space_group_name_H-M   'P 1'
#
loop_
_entity.id
_entity.type
_entity.pdbx_description
1 polymer ?
#
loop_
_entity_poly.entity_id
_entity_poly.type
_entity_poly.pdbx_seq_one_letter_code
_entity_poly.pdbx_strand_id
1 'polypeptide(L)'
;MTTTPTQDTLVRAGSLEEIARDGMKVVAAEGRTILVVHDEGRLYALDNRCPHMGFPLSRGAVRDGILTCHWHHAKFDLSGGCTLDPFADDVPAFHVETRDGDVFVDPQPIESDRRAHWEAKLREGLEGRLSLVLAKSVIGLNELEATTDVLREAALFGVRNRAPGWSSGLSILTAMANVLPVLHEDDRPLAVFHGVVHVGRSTANQPPNFDLAPLETEMRDPDRYIDWFRRFVETRSTQAAERTLRSAIHLDLPRTAIAEMLFAACTDHLFLDTGHTLDFANKAFELLDHIGWEHAEEVLPSVVPSLTGARRMEESSSWRHPVDLASLLAGVHAQLDDAIAAGSGRLDNDWRGHRDVADQILDGEPAETLDRMLSLVREGVPLEELSAAVAYAAARRAVHFHVSNEFGDWDTVHHSFTYANAVDQAMRRAPSNLLARGIFDGAMSVYLERFLNVPRQPHPAP
;
A
#
# COMPACT_ATOMS: atom_id res chain seq x y z
N MET A 1 -13.62 -24.16 -25.29
CA MET A 1 -13.91 -25.10 -26.40
C MET A 1 -12.57 -25.43 -27.03
N THR A 2 -12.08 -26.66 -26.91
CA THR A 2 -10.81 -27.09 -27.51
C THR A 2 -10.97 -27.16 -29.03
N THR A 3 -10.53 -26.13 -29.73
CA THR A 3 -10.39 -26.14 -31.19
C THR A 3 -9.23 -27.04 -31.55
N THR A 4 -9.51 -28.18 -32.18
CA THR A 4 -8.48 -29.01 -32.83
C THR A 4 -7.80 -28.16 -33.92
N PRO A 5 -6.47 -28.00 -33.91
CA PRO A 5 -5.78 -27.17 -34.89
C PRO A 5 -6.03 -27.68 -36.31
N THR A 6 -6.23 -26.75 -37.25
CA THR A 6 -6.34 -27.07 -38.67
C THR A 6 -4.96 -27.44 -39.21
N GLN A 7 -4.90 -28.37 -40.18
CA GLN A 7 -3.67 -29.06 -40.58
C GLN A 7 -2.54 -28.17 -41.14
N ASP A 8 -2.82 -26.90 -41.48
CA ASP A 8 -1.88 -25.98 -42.14
C ASP A 8 -1.02 -25.12 -41.19
N THR A 9 -1.17 -25.25 -39.86
CA THR A 9 -0.45 -24.41 -38.87
C THR A 9 0.68 -25.12 -38.12
N LEU A 10 0.86 -26.44 -38.33
CA LEU A 10 1.86 -27.21 -37.60
C LEU A 10 3.27 -27.02 -38.17
N VAL A 11 4.26 -26.91 -37.29
CA VAL A 11 5.67 -26.75 -37.66
C VAL A 11 6.42 -28.06 -37.47
N ARG A 12 7.10 -28.52 -38.51
CA ARG A 12 7.94 -29.72 -38.46
C ARG A 12 9.18 -29.47 -37.62
N ALA A 13 9.36 -30.24 -36.55
CA ALA A 13 10.50 -30.15 -35.64
C ALA A 13 11.70 -31.03 -36.08
N GLY A 14 11.43 -32.17 -36.73
CA GLY A 14 12.43 -33.16 -37.15
C GLY A 14 11.82 -34.55 -37.28
N SER A 15 12.62 -35.56 -37.58
CA SER A 15 12.14 -36.96 -37.51
C SER A 15 12.09 -37.45 -36.05
N LEU A 16 11.20 -38.39 -35.75
CA LEU A 16 11.11 -39.00 -34.42
C LEU A 16 12.45 -39.65 -34.02
N GLU A 17 13.11 -40.34 -34.96
CA GLU A 17 14.41 -40.98 -34.71
C GLU A 17 15.51 -39.97 -34.36
N GLU A 18 15.52 -38.81 -35.03
CA GLU A 18 16.48 -37.74 -34.74
C GLU A 18 16.27 -37.20 -33.32
N ILE A 19 15.03 -36.85 -32.97
CA ILE A 19 14.70 -36.27 -31.68
C ILE A 19 14.88 -37.29 -30.54
N ALA A 20 14.53 -38.56 -30.76
CA ALA A 20 14.74 -39.61 -29.76
C ALA A 20 16.22 -39.88 -29.48
N ARG A 21 17.09 -39.77 -30.50
CA ARG A 21 18.54 -39.90 -30.34
C ARG A 21 19.16 -38.70 -29.62
N ASP A 22 18.74 -37.49 -29.99
CA ASP A 22 19.34 -36.25 -29.50
C ASP A 22 18.73 -35.81 -28.15
N GLY A 23 17.57 -36.36 -27.78
CA GLY A 23 16.81 -36.10 -26.55
C GLY A 23 16.04 -34.78 -26.56
N MET A 24 16.64 -33.72 -27.11
CA MET A 24 16.06 -32.38 -27.18
C MET A 24 16.29 -31.75 -28.55
N LYS A 25 15.27 -31.05 -29.06
CA LYS A 25 15.33 -30.31 -30.33
C LYS A 25 14.65 -28.95 -30.17
N VAL A 26 15.31 -27.87 -30.61
CA VAL A 26 14.71 -26.54 -30.66
C VAL A 26 14.19 -26.26 -32.06
N VAL A 27 12.96 -25.77 -32.14
CA VAL A 27 12.32 -25.27 -33.37
C VAL A 27 11.92 -23.81 -33.19
N ALA A 28 12.07 -23.00 -34.24
CA ALA A 28 11.64 -21.59 -34.23
C ALA A 28 10.36 -21.45 -35.05
N ALA A 29 9.34 -20.83 -34.45
CA ALA A 29 8.04 -20.63 -35.07
C ALA A 29 7.37 -19.38 -34.49
N GLU A 30 6.75 -18.55 -35.32
CA GLU A 30 5.99 -17.36 -34.89
C GLU A 30 6.71 -16.43 -33.90
N GLY A 31 8.03 -16.26 -34.08
CA GLY A 31 8.86 -15.44 -33.18
C GLY A 31 9.16 -16.07 -31.82
N ARG A 32 8.78 -17.33 -31.61
CA ARG A 32 9.09 -18.13 -30.41
C ARG A 32 10.11 -19.21 -30.73
N THR A 33 10.79 -19.69 -29.69
CA THR A 33 11.63 -20.88 -29.76
C THR A 33 11.00 -21.95 -28.88
N ILE A 34 10.61 -23.08 -29.47
CA ILE A 34 9.95 -24.18 -28.77
C ILE A 34 10.94 -25.33 -28.63
N LEU A 35 11.02 -25.90 -27.44
CA LEU A 35 11.84 -27.05 -27.08
C LEU A 35 10.98 -28.31 -27.15
N VAL A 36 11.26 -29.17 -28.12
CA VAL A 36 10.72 -30.53 -28.20
C VAL A 36 11.64 -31.46 -27.43
N VAL A 37 11.07 -32.24 -26.52
CA VAL A 37 11.78 -33.18 -25.66
C VAL A 37 11.24 -34.58 -25.93
N HIS A 38 12.14 -35.54 -26.12
CA HIS A 38 11.81 -36.96 -26.08
C HIS A 38 12.34 -37.56 -24.78
N ASP A 39 11.43 -38.01 -23.90
CA ASP A 39 11.77 -38.63 -22.62
C ASP A 39 10.86 -39.83 -22.37
N GLU A 40 11.45 -40.93 -21.90
CA GLU A 40 10.75 -42.20 -21.60
C GLU A 40 9.79 -42.70 -22.71
N GLY A 41 10.17 -42.50 -23.97
CA GLY A 41 9.37 -42.94 -25.13
C GLY A 41 8.17 -42.03 -25.45
N ARG A 42 8.11 -40.83 -24.88
CA ARG A 42 7.06 -39.83 -25.11
C ARG A 42 7.66 -38.53 -25.61
N LEU A 43 6.87 -37.77 -26.35
CA LEU A 43 7.22 -36.43 -26.83
C LEU A 43 6.49 -35.37 -26.02
N TYR A 44 7.21 -34.28 -25.76
CA TYR A 44 6.72 -33.09 -25.07
C TYR A 44 7.20 -31.85 -25.81
N ALA A 45 6.48 -30.73 -25.69
CA ALA A 45 6.89 -29.46 -26.25
C ALA A 45 6.61 -28.32 -25.28
N LEU A 46 7.66 -27.54 -24.97
CA LEU A 46 7.65 -26.44 -24.01
C LEU A 46 8.32 -25.20 -24.60
N ASP A 47 8.05 -24.02 -24.08
CA ASP A 47 8.78 -22.81 -24.50
C ASP A 47 10.26 -22.97 -24.11
N ASN A 48 11.17 -22.71 -25.05
CA ASN A 48 12.60 -22.81 -24.78
C ASN A 48 13.08 -21.66 -23.89
N ARG A 49 12.27 -20.61 -23.68
CA ARG A 49 12.62 -19.49 -22.80
C ARG A 49 12.21 -19.81 -21.37
N CYS A 50 13.18 -19.99 -20.48
CA CYS A 50 12.91 -20.20 -19.06
C CYS A 50 12.08 -19.04 -18.50
N PRO A 51 10.92 -19.31 -17.90
CA PRO A 51 10.00 -18.27 -17.44
C PRO A 51 10.55 -17.51 -16.23
N HIS A 52 11.64 -17.98 -15.57
CA HIS A 52 12.31 -17.25 -14.50
C HIS A 52 13.02 -15.99 -15.02
N MET A 53 14.08 -16.12 -15.83
CA MET A 53 14.88 -14.97 -16.33
C MET A 53 15.27 -15.10 -17.81
N GLY A 54 14.55 -15.93 -18.57
CA GLY A 54 14.66 -15.99 -20.04
C GLY A 54 15.76 -16.87 -20.62
N PHE A 55 16.47 -17.65 -19.80
CA PHE A 55 17.56 -18.50 -20.29
C PHE A 55 17.06 -19.70 -21.09
N PRO A 56 17.82 -20.17 -22.09
CA PRO A 56 17.41 -21.29 -22.94
C PRO A 56 17.33 -22.59 -22.13
N LEU A 57 16.15 -23.20 -22.06
CA LEU A 57 15.89 -24.46 -21.38
C LEU A 57 16.52 -25.65 -22.12
N SER A 58 16.79 -25.53 -23.42
CA SER A 58 17.52 -26.53 -24.22
C SER A 58 18.96 -26.76 -23.77
N ARG A 59 19.51 -25.87 -22.92
CA ARG A 59 20.80 -26.05 -22.27
C ARG A 59 20.69 -26.74 -20.90
N GLY A 60 19.46 -26.99 -20.44
CA GLY A 60 19.14 -27.69 -19.21
C GLY A 60 19.37 -29.20 -19.31
N ALA A 61 18.88 -29.91 -18.30
CA ALA A 61 18.91 -31.36 -18.26
C ALA A 61 17.49 -31.90 -18.08
N VAL A 62 17.19 -33.02 -18.74
CA VAL A 62 15.94 -33.75 -18.59
C VAL A 62 16.23 -35.06 -17.87
N ARG A 63 15.42 -35.38 -16.87
CA ARG A 63 15.49 -36.65 -16.14
C ARG A 63 14.14 -36.94 -15.48
N ASP A 64 13.68 -38.19 -15.63
CA ASP A 64 12.49 -38.72 -14.94
C ASP A 64 11.26 -37.80 -15.14
N GLY A 65 11.03 -37.31 -16.37
CA GLY A 65 9.93 -36.40 -16.71
C GLY A 65 10.11 -34.94 -16.30
N ILE A 66 11.27 -34.55 -15.76
CA ILE A 66 11.55 -33.20 -15.25
C ILE A 66 12.64 -32.50 -16.07
N LEU A 67 12.33 -31.29 -16.54
CA LEU A 67 13.28 -30.37 -17.17
C LEU A 67 13.85 -29.40 -16.14
N THR A 68 15.17 -29.44 -15.94
CA THR A 68 15.88 -28.54 -15.02
C THR A 68 16.66 -27.48 -15.79
N CYS A 69 16.35 -26.19 -15.56
CA CYS A 69 17.10 -25.08 -16.14
C CYS A 69 18.56 -25.09 -15.65
N HIS A 70 19.53 -24.97 -16.56
CA HIS A 70 20.96 -25.00 -16.23
C HIS A 70 21.46 -23.80 -15.42
N TRP A 71 20.69 -22.70 -15.36
CA TRP A 71 21.16 -21.47 -14.74
C TRP A 71 20.78 -21.37 -13.26
N HIS A 72 19.48 -21.30 -12.98
CA HIS A 72 18.94 -21.16 -11.61
C HIS A 72 18.29 -22.45 -11.09
N HIS A 73 18.36 -23.54 -11.85
CA HIS A 73 17.89 -24.87 -11.45
C HIS A 73 16.39 -24.97 -11.10
N ALA A 74 15.57 -24.06 -11.61
CA ALA A 74 14.12 -24.21 -11.65
C ALA A 74 13.77 -25.48 -12.44
N LYS A 75 12.86 -26.28 -11.89
CA LYS A 75 12.40 -27.56 -12.41
C LYS A 75 10.98 -27.44 -12.93
N PHE A 76 10.74 -28.06 -14.08
CA PHE A 76 9.45 -28.03 -14.75
C PHE A 76 9.03 -29.45 -15.12
N ASP A 77 7.77 -29.77 -14.91
CA ASP A 77 7.20 -30.99 -15.46
C ASP A 77 7.15 -30.90 -16.99
N LEU A 78 7.46 -31.98 -17.71
CA LEU A 78 7.44 -31.98 -19.17
C LEU A 78 6.03 -31.98 -19.77
N SER A 79 5.03 -32.50 -19.05
CA SER A 79 3.69 -32.72 -19.58
C SER A 79 2.83 -31.46 -19.61
N GLY A 80 2.91 -30.63 -18.57
CA GLY A 80 2.16 -29.38 -18.45
C GLY A 80 3.03 -28.13 -18.45
N GLY A 81 4.34 -28.26 -18.21
CA GLY A 81 5.25 -27.12 -18.02
C GLY A 81 5.17 -26.50 -16.63
N CYS A 82 4.42 -27.09 -15.70
CA CYS A 82 4.24 -26.58 -14.35
C CYS A 82 5.57 -26.57 -13.59
N THR A 83 5.86 -25.47 -12.91
CA THR A 83 7.05 -25.35 -12.08
C THR A 83 6.92 -26.14 -10.78
N LEU A 84 7.98 -26.82 -10.39
CA LEU A 84 8.12 -27.40 -9.04
C LEU A 84 8.77 -26.42 -8.07
N ASP A 85 9.34 -25.32 -8.60
CA ASP A 85 10.04 -24.30 -7.84
C ASP A 85 9.27 -22.97 -7.97
N PRO A 86 8.42 -22.57 -7.00
CA PRO A 86 7.50 -21.44 -7.14
C PRO A 86 8.16 -20.07 -7.40
N PHE A 87 9.48 -19.94 -7.16
CA PHE A 87 10.22 -18.72 -7.51
C PHE A 87 10.33 -18.50 -9.04
N ALA A 88 10.08 -19.54 -9.83
CA ALA A 88 9.85 -19.46 -11.26
C ALA A 88 8.34 -19.46 -11.57
N ASP A 89 7.99 -19.03 -12.77
CA ASP A 89 6.63 -19.19 -13.31
C ASP A 89 6.54 -20.46 -14.15
N ASP A 90 5.35 -20.86 -14.58
CA ASP A 90 5.15 -22.03 -15.44
C ASP A 90 5.70 -21.80 -16.85
N VAL A 91 6.20 -22.86 -17.48
CA VAL A 91 6.66 -22.82 -18.88
C VAL A 91 5.45 -23.09 -19.77
N PRO A 92 5.15 -22.23 -20.76
CA PRO A 92 4.08 -22.55 -21.73
C PRO A 92 4.33 -23.89 -22.41
N ALA A 93 3.33 -24.77 -22.39
CA ALA A 93 3.34 -26.05 -23.09
C ALA A 93 2.64 -25.95 -24.46
N PHE A 94 3.01 -26.83 -25.38
CA PHE A 94 2.53 -26.84 -26.76
C PHE A 94 2.06 -28.25 -27.15
N HIS A 95 1.10 -28.33 -28.06
CA HIS A 95 0.70 -29.61 -28.63
C HIS A 95 1.79 -30.15 -29.56
N VAL A 96 2.15 -31.42 -29.36
CA VAL A 96 3.12 -32.15 -30.19
C VAL A 96 2.52 -33.46 -30.66
N GLU A 97 2.76 -33.82 -31.91
CA GLU A 97 2.28 -35.06 -32.49
C GLU A 97 3.27 -35.64 -33.51
N THR A 98 3.08 -36.92 -33.84
CA THR A 98 3.88 -37.63 -34.85
C THR A 98 3.01 -37.98 -36.04
N ARG A 99 3.50 -37.71 -37.26
CA ARG A 99 2.88 -38.09 -38.53
C ARG A 99 3.93 -38.69 -39.46
N ASP A 100 3.69 -39.89 -39.96
CA ASP A 100 4.58 -40.58 -40.91
C ASP A 100 6.07 -40.61 -40.51
N GLY A 101 6.35 -40.68 -39.21
CA GLY A 101 7.72 -40.70 -38.66
C GLY A 101 8.35 -39.33 -38.38
N ASP A 102 7.65 -38.25 -38.72
CA ASP A 102 8.05 -36.87 -38.42
C ASP A 102 7.28 -36.29 -37.24
N VAL A 103 7.93 -35.41 -36.47
CA VAL A 103 7.37 -34.72 -35.31
C VAL A 103 6.94 -33.31 -35.70
N PHE A 104 5.72 -32.96 -35.33
CA PHE A 104 5.09 -31.68 -35.59
C PHE A 104 4.64 -31.02 -34.29
N VAL A 105 4.77 -29.70 -34.21
CA VAL A 105 4.39 -28.89 -33.05
C VAL A 105 3.41 -27.81 -33.49
N ASP A 106 2.35 -27.62 -32.70
CA ASP A 106 1.50 -26.43 -32.81
C ASP A 106 2.23 -25.24 -32.17
N PRO A 107 2.53 -24.17 -32.91
CA PRO A 107 3.23 -23.01 -32.36
C PRO A 107 2.38 -22.18 -31.40
N GLN A 108 1.07 -22.47 -31.28
CA GLN A 108 0.21 -21.87 -30.26
C GLN A 108 0.37 -22.61 -28.93
N PRO A 109 0.66 -21.90 -27.83
CA PRO A 109 0.69 -22.52 -26.52
C PRO A 109 -0.71 -23.04 -26.15
N ILE A 110 -0.75 -24.12 -25.38
CA ILE A 110 -1.99 -24.62 -24.78
C ILE A 110 -2.57 -23.48 -23.93
N GLU A 111 -3.76 -23.00 -24.31
CA GLU A 111 -4.36 -21.81 -23.69
C GLU A 111 -4.60 -22.03 -22.19
N SER A 112 -3.99 -21.17 -21.37
CA SER A 112 -4.39 -20.93 -20.00
C SER A 112 -5.17 -19.62 -19.91
N ASP A 113 -6.14 -19.54 -19.00
CA ASP A 113 -6.77 -18.28 -18.65
C ASP A 113 -5.70 -17.32 -18.09
N ARG A 114 -5.25 -16.38 -18.92
CA ARG A 114 -4.16 -15.45 -18.59
C ARG A 114 -4.46 -14.63 -17.35
N ARG A 115 -5.71 -14.22 -17.14
CA ARG A 115 -6.09 -13.44 -15.96
C ARG A 115 -6.00 -14.32 -14.73
N ALA A 116 -6.64 -15.49 -14.75
CA ALA A 116 -6.60 -16.42 -13.63
C ALA A 116 -5.16 -16.85 -13.28
N HIS A 117 -4.30 -17.03 -14.29
CA HIS A 117 -2.86 -17.28 -14.10
C HIS A 117 -2.20 -16.18 -13.30
N TRP A 118 -2.26 -14.92 -13.76
CA TRP A 118 -1.57 -13.83 -13.08
C TRP A 118 -2.14 -13.51 -11.70
N GLU A 119 -3.45 -13.69 -11.49
CA GLU A 119 -4.09 -13.58 -10.17
C GLU A 119 -3.57 -14.67 -9.21
N ALA A 120 -3.43 -15.91 -9.68
CA ALA A 120 -2.84 -16.99 -8.89
C ALA A 120 -1.37 -16.70 -8.55
N LYS A 121 -0.56 -16.31 -9.55
CA LYS A 121 0.85 -15.94 -9.33
C LYS A 121 1.02 -14.73 -8.42
N LEU A 122 0.07 -13.78 -8.43
CA LEU A 122 0.09 -12.63 -7.50
C LEU A 122 -0.04 -13.11 -6.05
N ARG A 123 -1.01 -14.00 -5.79
CA ARG A 123 -1.21 -14.61 -4.45
C ARG A 123 0.00 -15.42 -4.00
N GLU A 124 0.49 -16.32 -4.84
CA GLU A 124 1.70 -17.10 -4.55
C GLU A 124 2.92 -16.21 -4.30
N GLY A 125 3.05 -15.13 -5.08
CA GLY A 125 4.12 -14.15 -4.92
C GLY A 125 4.05 -13.39 -3.61
N LEU A 126 2.84 -13.07 -3.13
CA LEU A 126 2.59 -12.42 -1.84
C LEU A 126 2.91 -13.38 -0.68
N GLU A 127 2.44 -14.62 -0.76
CA GLU A 127 2.67 -15.69 0.24
C GLU A 127 4.16 -16.06 0.33
N GLY A 128 4.82 -16.25 -0.81
CA GLY A 128 6.22 -16.68 -0.91
C GLY A 128 7.25 -15.55 -0.88
N ARG A 129 6.82 -14.28 -0.94
CA ARG A 129 7.67 -13.08 -1.07
C ARG A 129 8.56 -13.12 -2.31
N LEU A 130 7.98 -13.55 -3.43
CA LEU A 130 8.68 -13.81 -4.67
C LEU A 130 8.65 -12.56 -5.55
N SER A 131 9.59 -11.63 -5.33
CA SER A 131 9.58 -10.31 -5.99
C SER A 131 9.49 -10.37 -7.51
N LEU A 132 10.19 -11.29 -8.17
CA LEU A 132 10.14 -11.39 -9.62
C LEU A 132 8.80 -11.95 -10.14
N VAL A 133 8.16 -12.82 -9.36
CA VAL A 133 6.80 -13.32 -9.67
C VAL A 133 5.81 -12.18 -9.50
N LEU A 134 5.89 -11.44 -8.38
CA LEU A 134 5.06 -10.25 -8.15
C LEU A 134 5.20 -9.22 -9.28
N ALA A 135 6.43 -8.92 -9.72
CA ALA A 135 6.65 -7.99 -10.83
C ALA A 135 5.93 -8.42 -12.11
N LYS A 136 6.04 -9.72 -12.47
CA LYS A 136 5.39 -10.25 -13.67
C LYS A 136 3.88 -10.28 -13.55
N SER A 137 3.35 -10.66 -12.38
CA SER A 137 1.91 -10.61 -12.13
C SER A 137 1.36 -9.20 -12.25
N VAL A 138 2.05 -8.20 -11.71
CA VAL A 138 1.65 -6.79 -11.81
C VAL A 138 1.66 -6.34 -13.27
N ILE A 139 2.71 -6.64 -14.04
CA ILE A 139 2.78 -6.30 -15.47
C ILE A 139 1.66 -6.99 -16.25
N GLY A 140 1.52 -8.32 -16.07
CA GLY A 140 0.53 -9.12 -16.79
C GLY A 140 -0.90 -8.73 -16.47
N LEU A 141 -1.20 -8.33 -15.23
CA LEU A 141 -2.51 -7.82 -14.83
C LEU A 141 -2.74 -6.38 -15.32
N ASN A 142 -1.70 -5.54 -15.36
CA ASN A 142 -1.81 -4.20 -15.93
C ASN A 142 -2.12 -4.25 -17.44
N GLU A 143 -1.49 -5.15 -18.20
CA GLU A 143 -1.81 -5.41 -19.62
C GLU A 143 -3.27 -5.84 -19.84
N LEU A 144 -3.92 -6.38 -18.80
CA LEU A 144 -5.32 -6.82 -18.78
C LEU A 144 -6.25 -5.79 -18.12
N GLU A 145 -5.77 -4.55 -17.94
CA GLU A 145 -6.49 -3.44 -17.30
C GLU A 145 -6.99 -3.77 -15.86
N ALA A 146 -6.28 -4.66 -15.16
CA ALA A 146 -6.66 -5.22 -13.86
C ALA A 146 -5.92 -4.57 -12.67
N THR A 147 -5.40 -3.36 -12.82
CA THR A 147 -4.58 -2.69 -11.80
C THR A 147 -5.32 -2.51 -10.47
N THR A 148 -6.62 -2.17 -10.50
CA THR A 148 -7.43 -2.08 -9.28
C THR A 148 -7.58 -3.43 -8.58
N ASP A 149 -7.67 -4.53 -9.34
CA ASP A 149 -7.74 -5.88 -8.76
C ASP A 149 -6.42 -6.25 -8.05
N VAL A 150 -5.27 -5.84 -8.61
CA VAL A 150 -3.96 -6.01 -7.97
C VAL A 150 -3.89 -5.27 -6.63
N LEU A 151 -4.31 -4.00 -6.62
CA LEU A 151 -4.35 -3.19 -5.39
C LEU A 151 -5.26 -3.82 -4.33
N ARG A 152 -6.45 -4.28 -4.74
CA ARG A 152 -7.41 -4.94 -3.85
C ARG A 152 -6.84 -6.24 -3.27
N GLU A 153 -6.30 -7.13 -4.10
CA GLU A 153 -5.73 -8.41 -3.63
C GLU A 153 -4.58 -8.16 -2.64
N ALA A 154 -3.65 -7.26 -2.97
CA ALA A 154 -2.54 -6.92 -2.08
C ALA A 154 -3.02 -6.28 -0.77
N ALA A 155 -3.97 -5.35 -0.83
CA ALA A 155 -4.56 -4.71 0.35
C ALA A 155 -5.20 -5.73 1.29
N LEU A 156 -6.10 -6.57 0.75
CA LEU A 156 -6.81 -7.59 1.52
C LEU A 156 -5.85 -8.65 2.06
N PHE A 157 -4.83 -9.04 1.28
CA PHE A 157 -3.77 -9.91 1.76
C PHE A 157 -3.01 -9.28 2.94
N GLY A 158 -2.67 -7.99 2.84
CA GLY A 158 -1.94 -7.25 3.86
C GLY A 158 -2.68 -7.16 5.20
N VAL A 159 -3.99 -6.87 5.17
CA VAL A 159 -4.80 -6.77 6.41
C VAL A 159 -5.12 -8.15 7.01
N ARG A 160 -5.28 -9.19 6.20
CA ARG A 160 -5.60 -10.56 6.67
C ARG A 160 -4.38 -11.31 7.20
N ASN A 161 -3.19 -11.07 6.66
CA ASN A 161 -1.98 -11.84 6.99
C ASN A 161 -1.07 -11.12 7.98
N ARG A 162 -1.63 -10.27 8.85
CA ARG A 162 -0.85 -9.53 9.85
C ARG A 162 -1.66 -9.19 11.10
N ALA A 163 -1.54 -10.00 12.16
CA ALA A 163 -2.25 -9.78 13.43
C ALA A 163 -1.92 -8.46 14.13
N PRO A 164 -0.69 -7.88 14.05
CA PRO A 164 -0.45 -6.56 14.61
C PRO A 164 -1.10 -5.41 13.81
N GLY A 165 -1.94 -5.71 12.82
CA GLY A 165 -2.76 -4.74 12.08
C GLY A 165 -2.06 -4.07 10.90
N TRP A 166 -2.42 -2.82 10.64
CA TRP A 166 -1.91 -1.98 9.56
C TRP A 166 -0.38 -1.85 9.61
N SER A 167 0.23 -1.73 8.43
CA SER A 167 1.69 -1.67 8.29
C SER A 167 2.11 -0.56 7.33
N SER A 168 3.38 -0.17 7.41
CA SER A 168 3.99 0.71 6.40
C SER A 168 3.89 0.13 4.99
N GLY A 169 3.80 -1.19 4.82
CA GLY A 169 3.58 -1.83 3.53
C GLY A 169 2.24 -1.45 2.90
N LEU A 170 1.17 -1.40 3.69
CA LEU A 170 -0.13 -0.91 3.26
C LEU A 170 -0.11 0.60 3.00
N SER A 171 0.56 1.39 3.85
CA SER A 171 0.73 2.83 3.59
C SER A 171 1.48 3.10 2.27
N ILE A 172 2.53 2.34 1.96
CA ILE A 172 3.27 2.45 0.69
C ILE A 172 2.37 2.03 -0.48
N LEU A 173 1.62 0.93 -0.36
CA LEU A 173 0.65 0.52 -1.40
C LEU A 173 -0.35 1.64 -1.70
N THR A 174 -0.95 2.23 -0.66
CA THR A 174 -1.89 3.35 -0.81
C THR A 174 -1.21 4.58 -1.43
N ALA A 175 -0.03 4.94 -0.95
CA ALA A 175 0.71 6.09 -1.49
C ALA A 175 1.03 5.90 -2.98
N MET A 176 1.42 4.70 -3.39
CA MET A 176 1.64 4.36 -4.81
C MET A 176 0.34 4.42 -5.61
N ALA A 177 -0.78 3.97 -5.06
CA ALA A 177 -2.10 4.08 -5.69
C ALA A 177 -2.52 5.54 -5.92
N ASN A 178 -2.29 6.41 -4.93
CA ASN A 178 -2.64 7.84 -5.02
C ASN A 178 -1.90 8.58 -6.14
N VAL A 179 -0.68 8.16 -6.49
CA VAL A 179 0.11 8.83 -7.52
C VAL A 179 -0.12 8.25 -8.93
N LEU A 180 -0.80 7.11 -9.08
CA LEU A 180 -1.07 6.51 -10.40
C LEU A 180 -1.66 7.49 -11.43
N PRO A 181 -2.61 8.38 -11.08
CA PRO A 181 -3.19 9.31 -12.04
C PRO A 181 -2.20 10.32 -12.63
N VAL A 182 -1.10 10.62 -11.92
CA VAL A 182 -0.08 11.59 -12.35
C VAL A 182 1.18 10.93 -12.93
N LEU A 183 1.29 9.61 -12.86
CA LEU A 183 2.39 8.85 -13.45
C LEU A 183 2.16 8.57 -14.94
N HIS A 184 3.25 8.55 -15.70
CA HIS A 184 3.26 8.05 -17.07
C HIS A 184 2.82 6.59 -17.09
N GLU A 185 2.14 6.15 -18.16
CA GLU A 185 1.54 4.82 -18.25
C GLU A 185 2.58 3.70 -18.02
N ASP A 186 3.77 3.84 -18.62
CA ASP A 186 4.89 2.90 -18.46
C ASP A 186 5.43 2.80 -17.02
N ASP A 187 5.22 3.83 -16.19
CA ASP A 187 5.71 3.88 -14.80
C ASP A 187 4.68 3.34 -13.79
N ARG A 188 3.40 3.20 -14.19
CA ARG A 188 2.33 2.74 -13.29
C ARG A 188 2.57 1.32 -12.76
N PRO A 189 2.98 0.32 -13.58
CA PRO A 189 3.27 -1.02 -13.07
C PRO A 189 4.38 -1.01 -12.02
N LEU A 190 5.38 -0.14 -12.17
CA LEU A 190 6.47 -0.03 -11.22
C LEU A 190 5.98 0.49 -9.86
N ALA A 191 5.14 1.52 -9.85
CA ALA A 191 4.52 2.03 -8.62
C ALA A 191 3.68 0.95 -7.91
N VAL A 192 2.82 0.24 -8.64
CA VAL A 192 2.01 -0.85 -8.07
C VAL A 192 2.90 -1.96 -7.51
N PHE A 193 3.92 -2.38 -8.26
CA PHE A 193 4.90 -3.37 -7.81
C PHE A 193 5.59 -2.96 -6.51
N HIS A 194 6.00 -1.69 -6.39
CA HIS A 194 6.59 -1.17 -5.16
C HIS A 194 5.66 -1.35 -3.96
N GLY A 195 4.37 -1.03 -4.11
CA GLY A 195 3.36 -1.27 -3.07
C GLY A 195 3.24 -2.75 -2.70
N VAL A 196 2.99 -3.60 -3.70
CA VAL A 196 2.74 -5.04 -3.53
C VAL A 196 3.92 -5.75 -2.84
N VAL A 197 5.16 -5.42 -3.21
CA VAL A 197 6.35 -6.01 -2.58
C VAL A 197 6.48 -5.60 -1.11
N HIS A 198 6.18 -4.35 -0.77
CA HIS A 198 6.24 -3.92 0.63
C HIS A 198 5.14 -4.56 1.48
N VAL A 199 3.95 -4.80 0.91
CA VAL A 199 2.93 -5.62 1.57
C VAL A 199 3.48 -7.01 1.88
N GLY A 200 3.97 -7.75 0.87
CA GLY A 200 4.50 -9.10 1.07
C GLY A 200 5.68 -9.16 2.06
N ARG A 201 6.51 -8.11 2.11
CA ARG A 201 7.57 -7.98 3.15
C ARG A 201 6.99 -7.76 4.54
N SER A 202 5.93 -6.96 4.67
CA SER A 202 5.34 -6.58 5.96
C SER A 202 4.52 -7.69 6.62
N THR A 203 4.00 -8.64 5.83
CA THR A 203 3.26 -9.83 6.30
C THR A 203 4.18 -11.04 6.55
N ALA A 204 5.46 -10.94 6.15
CA ALA A 204 6.44 -12.00 6.31
C ALA A 204 6.56 -12.44 7.78
N ASN A 205 6.37 -13.74 8.04
CA ASN A 205 6.46 -14.32 9.39
C ASN A 205 5.49 -13.69 10.40
N GLN A 206 4.43 -13.04 9.94
CA GLN A 206 3.38 -12.52 10.81
C GLN A 206 2.28 -13.58 10.97
N PRO A 207 1.68 -13.71 12.16
CA PRO A 207 0.46 -14.49 12.30
C PRO A 207 -0.69 -13.81 11.54
N PRO A 208 -1.66 -14.57 11.02
CA PRO A 208 -2.85 -14.00 10.39
C PRO A 208 -3.69 -13.22 11.41
N ASN A 209 -4.40 -12.22 10.93
CA ASN A 209 -5.42 -11.51 11.68
C ASN A 209 -6.76 -12.24 11.56
N PHE A 210 -7.48 -12.38 12.66
CA PHE A 210 -8.80 -13.02 12.68
C PHE A 210 -9.85 -11.97 13.06
N ASP A 211 -10.83 -11.80 12.18
CA ASP A 211 -11.87 -10.79 12.35
C ASP A 211 -12.78 -11.08 13.56
N LEU A 212 -13.16 -10.02 14.26
CA LEU A 212 -14.19 -10.07 15.28
C LEU A 212 -15.56 -9.83 14.67
N ALA A 213 -16.54 -10.70 14.97
CA ALA A 213 -17.91 -10.48 14.53
C ALA A 213 -18.48 -9.18 15.13
N PRO A 214 -19.30 -8.41 14.38
CA PRO A 214 -19.98 -7.23 14.89
C PRO A 214 -20.93 -7.59 16.06
N LEU A 215 -21.46 -6.56 16.72
CA LEU A 215 -22.49 -6.72 17.74
C LEU A 215 -23.83 -7.06 17.10
N GLU A 216 -24.53 -8.03 17.67
CA GLU A 216 -25.95 -8.26 17.36
C GLU A 216 -26.78 -7.17 18.03
N THR A 217 -27.00 -6.06 17.34
CA THR A 217 -27.72 -4.90 17.87
C THR A 217 -28.40 -4.10 16.76
N GLU A 218 -29.46 -3.37 17.13
CA GLU A 218 -30.14 -2.41 16.26
C GLU A 218 -29.80 -0.95 16.61
N MET A 219 -28.90 -0.73 17.58
CA MET A 219 -28.50 0.62 17.98
C MET A 219 -27.70 1.30 16.86
N ARG A 220 -28.23 2.43 16.35
CA ARG A 220 -27.70 3.17 15.19
C ARG A 220 -27.32 4.63 15.53
N ASP A 221 -26.99 4.91 16.78
CA ASP A 221 -26.63 6.25 17.26
C ASP A 221 -25.12 6.49 17.03
N PRO A 222 -24.71 7.35 16.06
CA PRO A 222 -23.31 7.57 15.75
C PRO A 222 -22.50 8.11 16.94
N ASP A 223 -23.08 9.04 17.70
CA ASP A 223 -22.43 9.66 18.86
C ASP A 223 -22.08 8.60 19.92
N ARG A 224 -22.95 7.61 20.09
CA ARG A 224 -22.71 6.49 20.99
C ARG A 224 -21.53 5.63 20.55
N TYR A 225 -21.39 5.36 19.26
CA TYR A 225 -20.25 4.60 18.73
C TYR A 225 -18.94 5.38 18.82
N ILE A 226 -18.97 6.70 18.57
CA ILE A 226 -17.83 7.60 18.75
C ILE A 226 -17.36 7.56 20.21
N ASP A 227 -18.28 7.73 21.17
CA ASP A 227 -17.98 7.68 22.61
C ASP A 227 -17.37 6.34 23.02
N TRP A 228 -17.99 5.23 22.60
CA TRP A 228 -17.52 3.89 22.94
C TRP A 228 -16.15 3.60 22.36
N PHE A 229 -15.94 3.92 21.09
CA PHE A 229 -14.69 3.67 20.41
C PHE A 229 -13.54 4.42 21.07
N ARG A 230 -13.69 5.75 21.27
CA ARG A 230 -12.69 6.59 21.93
C ARG A 230 -12.39 6.11 23.34
N ARG A 231 -13.42 5.78 24.13
CA ARG A 231 -13.25 5.21 25.47
C ARG A 231 -12.45 3.90 25.43
N PHE A 232 -12.73 2.99 24.50
CA PHE A 232 -12.02 1.72 24.42
C PHE A 232 -10.59 1.88 23.89
N VAL A 233 -10.31 2.86 23.03
CA VAL A 233 -8.94 3.24 22.69
C VAL A 233 -8.21 3.78 23.92
N GLU A 234 -8.83 4.68 24.69
CA GLU A 234 -8.27 5.24 25.92
C GLU A 234 -7.92 4.16 26.95
N THR A 235 -8.83 3.20 27.16
CA THR A 235 -8.60 2.07 28.08
C THR A 235 -7.81 0.92 27.45
N ARG A 236 -7.17 1.14 26.29
CA ARG A 236 -6.35 0.16 25.55
C ARG A 236 -7.04 -1.20 25.36
N SER A 237 -8.35 -1.16 25.16
CA SER A 237 -9.21 -2.34 25.00
C SER A 237 -9.39 -2.67 23.52
N THR A 238 -8.33 -3.17 22.88
CA THR A 238 -8.24 -3.39 21.41
C THR A 238 -9.45 -4.11 20.82
N GLN A 239 -9.83 -5.26 21.38
CA GLN A 239 -10.97 -6.05 20.85
C GLN A 239 -12.31 -5.31 20.99
N ALA A 240 -12.49 -4.54 22.05
CA ALA A 240 -13.71 -3.75 22.24
C ALA A 240 -13.78 -2.61 21.23
N ALA A 241 -12.68 -1.87 21.04
CA ALA A 241 -12.57 -0.82 20.03
C ALA A 241 -12.82 -1.37 18.61
N GLU A 242 -12.17 -2.48 18.26
CA GLU A 242 -12.35 -3.15 16.96
C GLU A 242 -13.80 -3.57 16.75
N ARG A 243 -14.40 -4.25 17.73
CA ARG A 243 -15.79 -4.71 17.61
C ARG A 243 -16.78 -3.55 17.52
N THR A 244 -16.53 -2.45 18.22
CA THR A 244 -17.32 -1.21 18.11
C THR A 244 -17.24 -0.62 16.71
N LEU A 245 -16.03 -0.51 16.13
CA LEU A 245 -15.84 0.00 14.76
C LEU A 245 -16.50 -0.89 13.71
N ARG A 246 -16.29 -2.21 13.78
CA ARG A 246 -16.93 -3.17 12.87
C ARG A 246 -18.45 -3.09 12.94
N SER A 247 -19.01 -2.98 14.14
CA SER A 247 -20.47 -2.85 14.32
C SER A 247 -21.01 -1.57 13.68
N ALA A 248 -20.29 -0.45 13.80
CA ALA A 248 -20.68 0.80 13.16
C ALA A 248 -20.67 0.70 11.62
N ILE A 249 -19.65 0.05 11.05
CA ILE A 249 -19.55 -0.20 9.60
C ILE A 249 -20.65 -1.16 9.13
N HIS A 250 -20.84 -2.27 9.84
CA HIS A 250 -21.84 -3.30 9.53
C HIS A 250 -23.27 -2.76 9.55
N LEU A 251 -23.55 -1.81 10.44
CA LEU A 251 -24.83 -1.12 10.52
C LEU A 251 -25.00 -0.01 9.47
N ASP A 252 -24.02 0.20 8.60
CA ASP A 252 -24.02 1.24 7.57
C ASP A 252 -24.22 2.64 8.18
N LEU A 253 -23.51 2.92 9.27
CA LEU A 253 -23.47 4.28 9.82
C LEU A 253 -22.77 5.23 8.83
N PRO A 254 -23.10 6.54 8.86
CA PRO A 254 -22.51 7.50 7.93
C PRO A 254 -20.99 7.46 7.95
N ARG A 255 -20.36 7.50 6.77
CA ARG A 255 -18.89 7.48 6.64
C ARG A 255 -18.21 8.59 7.42
N THR A 256 -18.85 9.75 7.56
CA THR A 256 -18.38 10.86 8.38
C THR A 256 -18.27 10.48 9.86
N ALA A 257 -19.22 9.69 10.39
CA ALA A 257 -19.15 9.18 11.75
C ALA A 257 -18.04 8.13 11.91
N ILE A 258 -17.87 7.23 10.93
CA ILE A 258 -16.77 6.24 10.93
C ILE A 258 -15.40 6.96 10.91
N ALA A 259 -15.28 8.01 10.09
CA ALA A 259 -14.11 8.87 10.06
C ALA A 259 -13.87 9.57 11.41
N GLU A 260 -14.91 10.14 12.01
CA GLU A 260 -14.82 10.80 13.30
C GLU A 260 -14.41 9.84 14.43
N MET A 261 -14.93 8.60 14.45
CA MET A 261 -14.49 7.56 15.41
C MET A 261 -12.96 7.38 15.37
N LEU A 262 -12.40 7.18 14.17
CA LEU A 262 -10.96 6.91 14.00
C LEU A 262 -10.12 8.15 14.23
N PHE A 263 -10.45 9.27 13.59
CA PHE A 263 -9.65 10.47 13.64
C PHE A 263 -9.69 11.16 15.00
N ALA A 264 -10.83 11.18 15.69
CA ALA A 264 -10.88 11.69 17.06
C ALA A 264 -10.01 10.87 18.01
N ALA A 265 -10.00 9.54 17.86
CA ALA A 265 -9.12 8.69 18.66
C ALA A 265 -7.63 8.92 18.35
N CYS A 266 -7.28 9.32 17.12
CA CYS A 266 -5.92 9.70 16.76
C CYS A 266 -5.45 11.02 17.40
N THR A 267 -6.39 11.94 17.69
CA THR A 267 -6.11 13.30 18.19
C THR A 267 -6.56 13.52 19.64
N ASP A 268 -6.97 12.47 20.34
CA ASP A 268 -7.26 12.53 21.78
C ASP A 268 -5.99 12.71 22.62
N HIS A 269 -4.82 12.34 22.07
CA HIS A 269 -3.49 12.53 22.66
C HIS A 269 -2.53 13.09 21.62
N LEU A 270 -1.43 13.71 22.08
CA LEU A 270 -0.56 14.48 21.21
C LEU A 270 0.29 13.55 20.35
N PHE A 271 0.18 13.71 19.03
CA PHE A 271 1.10 13.16 18.02
C PHE A 271 1.42 11.65 18.22
N LEU A 272 0.39 10.85 18.50
CA LEU A 272 0.49 9.42 18.84
C LEU A 272 1.43 8.62 17.92
N ASP A 273 2.32 7.83 18.51
CA ASP A 273 3.35 7.04 17.81
C ASP A 273 4.09 7.84 16.73
N THR A 274 4.54 9.04 17.09
CA THR A 274 5.23 9.98 16.19
C THR A 274 4.42 10.28 14.91
N GLY A 275 3.09 10.32 15.03
CA GLY A 275 2.17 10.64 13.94
C GLY A 275 1.69 9.46 13.10
N HIS A 276 2.22 8.24 13.32
CA HIS A 276 1.84 7.07 12.52
C HIS A 276 0.36 6.70 12.64
N THR A 277 -0.27 6.87 13.80
CA THR A 277 -1.68 6.48 13.98
C THR A 277 -2.61 7.22 13.03
N LEU A 278 -2.44 8.53 12.92
CA LEU A 278 -3.24 9.38 12.05
C LEU A 278 -2.91 9.15 10.57
N ASP A 279 -1.61 9.03 10.24
CA ASP A 279 -1.19 8.69 8.87
C ASP A 279 -1.82 7.36 8.43
N PHE A 280 -1.71 6.31 9.24
CA PHE A 280 -2.27 4.99 8.94
C PHE A 280 -3.79 5.02 8.83
N ALA A 281 -4.48 5.74 9.73
CA ALA A 281 -5.92 5.93 9.62
C ALA A 281 -6.29 6.61 8.29
N ASN A 282 -5.63 7.71 7.93
CA ASN A 282 -5.89 8.40 6.66
C ASN A 282 -5.57 7.51 5.44
N LYS A 283 -4.45 6.77 5.46
CA LYS A 283 -4.10 5.81 4.39
C LYS A 283 -5.09 4.65 4.28
N ALA A 284 -5.74 4.26 5.36
CA ALA A 284 -6.82 3.27 5.31
C ALA A 284 -8.05 3.81 4.57
N PHE A 285 -8.43 5.07 4.79
CA PHE A 285 -9.52 5.70 4.03
C PHE A 285 -9.16 5.91 2.56
N GLU A 286 -7.97 6.44 2.27
CA GLU A 286 -7.50 6.59 0.88
C GLU A 286 -7.44 5.24 0.15
N LEU A 287 -7.05 4.15 0.83
CA LEU A 287 -7.05 2.82 0.23
C LEU A 287 -8.44 2.38 -0.20
N LEU A 288 -9.46 2.61 0.63
CA LEU A 288 -10.86 2.31 0.31
C LEU A 288 -11.37 3.11 -0.89
N ASP A 289 -10.87 4.34 -1.09
CA ASP A 289 -11.19 5.14 -2.26
C ASP A 289 -10.65 4.51 -3.57
N HIS A 290 -9.61 3.65 -3.48
CA HIS A 290 -9.08 2.89 -4.62
C HIS A 290 -9.70 1.50 -4.79
N ILE A 291 -9.92 0.76 -3.70
CA ILE A 291 -10.28 -0.66 -3.77
C ILE A 291 -11.77 -0.96 -3.58
N GLY A 292 -12.55 0.03 -3.13
CA GLY A 292 -13.97 -0.10 -2.84
C GLY A 292 -14.28 -0.06 -1.33
N TRP A 293 -15.36 0.64 -0.98
CA TRP A 293 -15.81 0.82 0.41
C TRP A 293 -16.55 -0.40 0.97
N GLU A 294 -16.94 -1.34 0.12
CA GLU A 294 -17.43 -2.67 0.51
C GLU A 294 -16.43 -3.46 1.35
N HIS A 295 -15.14 -3.06 1.32
CA HIS A 295 -14.06 -3.66 2.11
C HIS A 295 -13.77 -2.91 3.43
N ALA A 296 -14.58 -1.94 3.82
CA ALA A 296 -14.32 -1.12 5.01
C ALA A 296 -14.26 -1.96 6.29
N GLU A 297 -15.07 -3.04 6.39
CA GLU A 297 -15.10 -3.92 7.55
C GLU A 297 -13.82 -4.75 7.70
N GLU A 298 -13.08 -5.05 6.63
CA GLU A 298 -11.75 -5.68 6.71
C GLU A 298 -10.62 -4.66 6.90
N VAL A 299 -10.72 -3.51 6.25
CA VAL A 299 -9.60 -2.55 6.15
C VAL A 299 -9.49 -1.67 7.40
N LEU A 300 -10.57 -1.00 7.80
CA LEU A 300 -10.50 0.00 8.86
C LEU A 300 -10.15 -0.60 10.23
N PRO A 301 -10.67 -1.77 10.64
CA PRO A 301 -10.27 -2.38 11.91
C PRO A 301 -8.78 -2.68 12.04
N SER A 302 -8.07 -2.86 10.92
CA SER A 302 -6.64 -3.15 10.96
C SER A 302 -5.80 -2.02 11.59
N VAL A 303 -6.29 -0.77 11.68
CA VAL A 303 -5.54 0.32 12.35
C VAL A 303 -5.73 0.33 13.88
N VAL A 304 -6.72 -0.40 14.42
CA VAL A 304 -7.07 -0.40 15.84
C VAL A 304 -5.95 -0.91 16.77
N PRO A 305 -5.18 -1.96 16.42
CA PRO A 305 -4.02 -2.39 17.20
C PRO A 305 -3.01 -1.26 17.42
N SER A 306 -2.70 -0.48 16.36
CA SER A 306 -1.80 0.67 16.47
C SER A 306 -2.40 1.77 17.36
N LEU A 307 -3.69 2.09 17.21
CA LEU A 307 -4.35 3.11 18.04
C LEU A 307 -4.32 2.78 19.54
N THR A 308 -4.70 1.55 19.89
CA THR A 308 -4.77 1.12 21.30
C THR A 308 -3.39 0.85 21.91
N GLY A 309 -2.39 0.54 21.08
CA GLY A 309 -1.01 0.32 21.46
C GLY A 309 -0.17 1.59 21.56
N ALA A 310 -0.66 2.72 21.04
CA ALA A 310 0.17 3.89 20.78
C ALA A 310 0.86 4.48 22.00
N ARG A 311 2.05 5.03 21.76
CA ARG A 311 2.76 5.91 22.69
C ARG A 311 2.25 7.34 22.54
N ARG A 312 2.15 8.00 23.69
CA ARG A 312 1.68 9.37 23.83
C ARG A 312 2.87 10.32 23.84
N MET A 313 2.95 11.23 22.87
CA MET A 313 4.15 12.06 22.75
C MET A 313 4.22 13.13 23.81
N GLU A 314 3.10 13.51 24.42
CA GLU A 314 3.05 14.37 25.60
C GLU A 314 3.74 13.76 26.84
N GLU A 315 4.03 12.46 26.85
CA GLU A 315 4.80 11.81 27.92
C GLU A 315 6.31 11.82 27.62
N SER A 316 6.70 12.21 26.41
CA SER A 316 8.10 12.19 25.97
C SER A 316 8.86 13.44 26.40
N SER A 317 10.17 13.28 26.59
CA SER A 317 11.07 14.40 26.92
C SER A 317 11.13 15.44 25.80
N SER A 318 11.10 15.02 24.54
CA SER A 318 11.22 15.91 23.38
C SER A 318 10.04 16.90 23.26
N TRP A 319 8.86 16.53 23.75
CA TRP A 319 7.67 17.40 23.75
C TRP A 319 7.54 18.25 25.01
N ARG A 320 8.31 17.97 26.06
CA ARG A 320 8.30 18.71 27.33
C ARG A 320 9.52 19.61 27.55
N HIS A 321 10.60 19.39 26.81
CA HIS A 321 11.86 20.10 26.99
C HIS A 321 12.53 20.47 25.65
N PRO A 322 13.18 21.65 25.55
CA PRO A 322 13.32 22.69 26.58
C PRO A 322 12.05 23.54 26.78
N VAL A 323 11.13 23.49 25.82
CA VAL A 323 9.82 24.14 25.88
C VAL A 323 8.76 23.07 26.13
N ASP A 324 7.86 23.30 27.07
CA ASP A 324 6.76 22.37 27.39
C ASP A 324 5.60 22.54 26.40
N LEU A 325 5.78 22.00 25.19
CA LEU A 325 4.78 22.06 24.12
C LEU A 325 3.50 21.34 24.50
N ALA A 326 3.60 20.25 25.28
CA ALA A 326 2.43 19.53 25.77
C ALA A 326 1.52 20.41 26.63
N SER A 327 2.10 21.21 27.53
CA SER A 327 1.33 22.16 28.34
C SER A 327 0.74 23.31 27.50
N LEU A 328 1.47 23.81 26.50
CA LEU A 328 0.95 24.83 25.59
C LEU A 328 -0.26 24.32 24.77
N LEU A 329 -0.14 23.13 24.18
CA LEU A 329 -1.21 22.51 23.39
C LEU A 329 -2.43 22.17 24.24
N ALA A 330 -2.25 21.71 25.49
CA ALA A 330 -3.36 21.51 26.42
C ALA A 330 -4.15 22.81 26.65
N GLY A 331 -3.46 23.95 26.75
CA GLY A 331 -4.09 25.27 26.87
C GLY A 331 -4.86 25.70 25.62
N VAL A 332 -4.36 25.35 24.43
CA VAL A 332 -5.04 25.59 23.14
C VAL A 332 -6.27 24.70 23.00
N HIS A 333 -6.13 23.39 23.26
CA HIS A 333 -7.22 22.41 23.15
C HIS A 333 -8.40 22.75 24.08
N ALA A 334 -8.14 23.27 25.27
CA ALA A 334 -9.17 23.72 26.19
C ALA A 334 -10.00 24.92 25.68
N GLN A 335 -9.47 25.69 24.72
CA GLN A 335 -10.12 26.87 24.15
C GLN A 335 -10.64 26.65 22.72
N LEU A 336 -10.36 25.49 22.13
CA LEU A 336 -10.55 25.26 20.70
C LEU A 336 -12.02 25.26 20.29
N ASP A 337 -12.90 24.59 21.05
CA ASP A 337 -14.34 24.57 20.77
C ASP A 337 -14.96 25.98 20.82
N ASP A 338 -14.57 26.78 21.83
CA ASP A 338 -15.02 28.17 21.96
C ASP A 338 -14.49 29.04 20.80
N ALA A 339 -13.26 28.81 20.36
CA ALA A 339 -12.66 29.51 19.22
C ALA A 339 -13.39 29.19 17.91
N ILE A 340 -13.67 27.90 17.66
CA ILE A 340 -14.43 27.45 16.49
C ILE A 340 -15.83 28.05 16.52
N ALA A 341 -16.52 28.01 17.66
CA ALA A 341 -17.84 28.59 17.82
C ALA A 341 -17.84 30.10 17.51
N ALA A 342 -16.84 30.84 17.99
CA ALA A 342 -16.70 32.28 17.74
C ALA A 342 -16.45 32.61 16.25
N GLY A 343 -15.69 31.78 15.54
CA GLY A 343 -15.36 31.96 14.12
C GLY A 343 -16.45 31.51 13.15
N SER A 344 -17.28 30.54 13.53
CA SER A 344 -18.29 29.90 12.65
C SER A 344 -19.24 30.87 11.95
N GLY A 345 -19.56 32.02 12.57
CA GLY A 345 -20.42 33.05 11.98
C GLY A 345 -19.70 34.04 11.06
N ARG A 346 -18.40 33.86 10.81
CA ARG A 346 -17.51 34.83 10.11
C ARG A 346 -16.57 34.16 9.12
N LEU A 347 -16.98 33.01 8.55
CA LEU A 347 -16.10 32.22 7.69
C LEU A 347 -15.49 33.05 6.54
N ASP A 348 -14.16 33.12 6.52
CA ASP A 348 -13.38 33.78 5.48
C ASP A 348 -12.91 32.76 4.44
N ASN A 349 -13.80 32.44 3.50
CA ASN A 349 -13.51 31.49 2.42
C ASN A 349 -12.49 32.03 1.39
N ASP A 350 -12.16 33.33 1.47
CA ASP A 350 -11.19 33.98 0.58
C ASP A 350 -9.83 34.20 1.26
N TRP A 351 -9.61 33.58 2.43
CA TRP A 351 -8.36 33.67 3.16
C TRP A 351 -7.16 33.19 2.31
N ARG A 352 -6.04 33.93 2.36
CA ARG A 352 -4.80 33.64 1.59
C ARG A 352 -3.53 33.66 2.46
N GLY A 353 -3.65 33.48 3.77
CA GLY A 353 -2.54 33.58 4.72
C GLY A 353 -1.65 32.34 4.86
N HIS A 354 -1.78 31.33 4.00
CA HIS A 354 -1.04 30.06 4.09
C HIS A 354 0.47 30.24 4.27
N ARG A 355 1.07 31.15 3.51
CA ARG A 355 2.52 31.40 3.56
C ARG A 355 2.93 32.00 4.90
N ASP A 356 2.19 32.98 5.39
CA ASP A 356 2.50 33.69 6.63
C ASP A 356 2.39 32.73 7.82
N VAL A 357 1.36 31.89 7.85
CA VAL A 357 1.22 30.83 8.86
C VAL A 357 2.37 29.83 8.76
N ALA A 358 2.74 29.39 7.56
CA ALA A 358 3.85 28.46 7.38
C ALA A 358 5.20 29.06 7.80
N ASP A 359 5.46 30.33 7.49
CA ASP A 359 6.68 31.03 7.94
C ASP A 359 6.68 31.15 9.48
N GLN A 360 5.54 31.47 10.10
CA GLN A 360 5.40 31.51 11.56
C GLN A 360 5.64 30.14 12.22
N ILE A 361 5.16 29.04 11.63
CA ILE A 361 5.41 27.68 12.14
C ILE A 361 6.89 27.29 12.03
N LEU A 362 7.54 27.66 10.92
CA LEU A 362 8.92 27.28 10.64
C LEU A 362 9.93 28.03 11.52
N ASP A 363 9.72 29.34 11.68
CA ASP A 363 10.70 30.29 12.20
C ASP A 363 10.26 31.01 13.50
N GLY A 364 8.99 30.92 13.90
CA GLY A 364 8.43 31.61 15.07
C GLY A 364 8.55 30.86 16.40
N GLU A 365 8.28 31.57 17.51
CA GLU A 365 8.21 30.99 18.85
C GLU A 365 6.90 30.20 19.04
N PRO A 366 6.93 29.02 19.68
CA PRO A 366 5.80 28.09 19.67
C PRO A 366 4.54 28.65 20.32
N ALA A 367 4.65 29.40 21.42
CA ALA A 367 3.51 30.02 22.09
C ALA A 367 2.84 31.08 21.20
N GLU A 368 3.64 31.96 20.58
CA GLU A 368 3.14 33.00 19.68
C GLU A 368 2.49 32.40 18.42
N THR A 369 3.09 31.35 17.88
CA THR A 369 2.55 30.59 16.75
C THR A 369 1.20 29.98 17.08
N LEU A 370 1.08 29.29 18.22
CA LEU A 370 -0.17 28.70 18.67
C LEU A 370 -1.26 29.76 18.94
N ASP A 371 -0.92 30.86 19.59
CA ASP A 371 -1.83 31.98 19.83
C ASP A 371 -2.33 32.59 18.51
N ARG A 372 -1.44 32.76 17.53
CA ARG A 372 -1.81 33.26 16.21
C ARG A 372 -2.75 32.31 15.49
N MET A 373 -2.44 31.01 15.48
CA MET A 373 -3.30 29.98 14.87
C MET A 373 -4.69 29.97 15.53
N LEU A 374 -4.76 30.02 16.86
CA LEU A 374 -6.02 30.06 17.59
C LEU A 374 -6.81 31.36 17.32
N SER A 375 -6.12 32.50 17.13
CA SER A 375 -6.75 33.75 16.70
C SER A 375 -7.37 33.63 15.30
N LEU A 376 -6.67 33.00 14.35
CA LEU A 376 -7.20 32.78 13.00
C LEU A 376 -8.49 31.94 13.04
N VAL A 377 -8.56 30.91 13.89
CA VAL A 377 -9.80 30.15 14.10
C VAL A 377 -10.92 31.06 14.62
N ARG A 378 -10.65 31.92 15.61
CA ARG A 378 -11.63 32.90 16.14
C ARG A 378 -12.05 33.95 15.11
N GLU A 379 -11.16 34.29 14.20
CA GLU A 379 -11.39 35.23 13.09
C GLU A 379 -12.28 34.61 12.00
N GLY A 380 -12.47 33.29 11.99
CA GLY A 380 -13.30 32.57 11.03
C GLY A 380 -12.52 31.96 9.87
N VAL A 381 -11.21 31.76 10.00
CA VAL A 381 -10.45 31.00 8.99
C VAL A 381 -10.93 29.53 9.01
N PRO A 382 -11.32 28.94 7.86
CA PRO A 382 -11.73 27.55 7.81
C PRO A 382 -10.63 26.61 8.31
N LEU A 383 -11.01 25.55 9.01
CA LEU A 383 -10.06 24.58 9.57
C LEU A 383 -9.29 23.85 8.47
N GLU A 384 -9.91 23.65 7.31
CA GLU A 384 -9.31 23.07 6.11
C GLU A 384 -8.20 23.94 5.52
N GLU A 385 -8.35 25.27 5.57
CA GLU A 385 -7.32 26.20 5.11
C GLU A 385 -6.16 26.26 6.12
N LEU A 386 -6.47 26.17 7.42
CA LEU A 386 -5.45 26.14 8.47
C LEU A 386 -4.66 24.83 8.45
N SER A 387 -5.31 23.67 8.28
CA SER A 387 -4.64 22.38 8.15
C SER A 387 -3.77 22.32 6.88
N ALA A 388 -4.25 22.87 5.76
CA ALA A 388 -3.47 23.03 4.54
C ALA A 388 -2.21 23.88 4.75
N ALA A 389 -2.31 24.97 5.54
CA ALA A 389 -1.15 25.81 5.88
C ALA A 389 -0.10 25.05 6.71
N VAL A 390 -0.52 24.19 7.64
CA VAL A 390 0.38 23.33 8.43
C VAL A 390 1.04 22.27 7.54
N ALA A 391 0.28 21.60 6.67
CA ALA A 391 0.82 20.65 5.70
C ALA A 391 1.84 21.32 4.75
N TYR A 392 1.56 22.55 4.32
CA TYR A 392 2.47 23.35 3.53
C TYR A 392 3.76 23.71 4.29
N ALA A 393 3.66 24.06 5.59
CA ALA A 393 4.82 24.28 6.44
C ALA A 393 5.69 23.02 6.56
N ALA A 394 5.09 21.86 6.77
CA ALA A 394 5.77 20.57 6.85
C ALA A 394 6.46 20.20 5.52
N ALA A 395 5.81 20.45 4.38
CA ALA A 395 6.42 20.25 3.07
C ALA A 395 7.66 21.14 2.88
N ARG A 396 7.58 22.41 3.30
CA ARG A 396 8.71 23.35 3.24
C ARG A 396 9.85 22.95 4.15
N ARG A 397 9.58 22.37 5.33
CA ARG A 397 10.60 21.82 6.24
C ARG A 397 11.51 20.82 5.51
N ALA A 398 10.93 19.94 4.68
CA ALA A 398 11.66 18.99 3.85
C ALA A 398 12.48 19.65 2.74
N VAL A 399 11.97 20.71 2.09
CA VAL A 399 12.70 21.46 1.03
C VAL A 399 13.96 22.15 1.59
N HIS A 400 13.93 22.54 2.86
CA HIS A 400 15.08 23.17 3.52
C HIS A 400 16.07 22.18 4.14
N PHE A 401 15.82 20.88 3.96
CA PHE A 401 16.56 19.80 4.60
C PHE A 401 17.81 19.45 3.81
N HIS A 402 18.97 19.44 4.47
CA HIS A 402 20.23 19.19 3.78
C HIS A 402 20.47 17.69 3.57
N VAL A 403 20.95 17.29 2.39
CA VAL A 403 21.33 15.90 2.06
C VAL A 403 22.49 15.33 2.90
N SER A 404 23.08 16.14 3.78
CA SER A 404 24.11 15.70 4.73
C SER A 404 23.53 15.21 6.05
N ASN A 405 22.25 15.44 6.30
CA ASN A 405 21.56 14.93 7.49
C ASN A 405 21.51 13.40 7.44
N GLU A 406 21.49 12.78 8.62
CA GLU A 406 21.49 11.32 8.71
C GLU A 406 20.13 10.75 8.27
N PHE A 407 20.09 9.47 7.92
CA PHE A 407 18.86 8.81 7.49
C PHE A 407 17.73 8.95 8.53
N GLY A 408 18.04 8.82 9.82
CA GLY A 408 17.04 8.97 10.89
C GLY A 408 16.47 10.40 11.00
N ASP A 409 17.24 11.41 10.58
CA ASP A 409 16.74 12.79 10.55
C ASP A 409 15.71 12.95 9.41
N TRP A 410 15.94 12.29 8.27
CA TRP A 410 14.98 12.25 7.16
C TRP A 410 13.67 11.57 7.56
N ASP A 411 13.74 10.46 8.30
CA ASP A 411 12.54 9.80 8.84
C ASP A 411 11.75 10.75 9.75
N THR A 412 12.44 11.54 10.57
CA THR A 412 11.80 12.48 11.48
C THR A 412 10.97 13.52 10.72
N VAL A 413 11.58 14.24 9.76
CA VAL A 413 10.86 15.24 8.94
C VAL A 413 9.77 14.61 8.10
N HIS A 414 10.00 13.40 7.60
CA HIS A 414 8.98 12.65 6.87
C HIS A 414 7.75 12.38 7.74
N HIS A 415 7.90 11.99 9.01
CA HIS A 415 6.77 11.76 9.92
C HIS A 415 5.93 13.03 10.17
N SER A 416 6.56 14.19 10.38
CA SER A 416 5.82 15.44 10.52
C SER A 416 5.07 15.82 9.25
N PHE A 417 5.68 15.59 8.08
CA PHE A 417 5.03 15.82 6.79
C PHE A 417 3.84 14.88 6.57
N THR A 418 4.00 13.57 6.76
CA THR A 418 2.91 12.62 6.55
C THR A 418 1.78 12.82 7.55
N TYR A 419 2.08 13.13 8.81
CA TYR A 419 1.07 13.49 9.81
C TYR A 419 0.30 14.75 9.41
N ALA A 420 1.00 15.86 9.09
CA ALA A 420 0.34 17.11 8.73
C ALA A 420 -0.50 16.96 7.44
N ASN A 421 0.01 16.21 6.46
CA ASN A 421 -0.76 15.86 5.27
C ASN A 421 -2.00 15.01 5.61
N ALA A 422 -1.86 14.02 6.50
CA ALA A 422 -2.98 13.20 6.95
C ALA A 422 -4.05 14.01 7.68
N VAL A 423 -3.67 15.01 8.51
CA VAL A 423 -4.63 15.96 9.13
C VAL A 423 -5.38 16.74 8.05
N ASP A 424 -4.68 17.30 7.07
CA ASP A 424 -5.32 18.07 5.98
C ASP A 424 -6.28 17.21 5.15
N GLN A 425 -5.87 16.01 4.75
CA GLN A 425 -6.72 15.08 4.01
C GLN A 425 -7.93 14.62 4.84
N ALA A 426 -7.73 14.36 6.13
CA ALA A 426 -8.81 14.00 7.04
C ALA A 426 -9.79 15.18 7.26
N MET A 427 -9.30 16.42 7.36
CA MET A 427 -10.13 17.63 7.40
C MET A 427 -10.99 17.79 6.15
N ARG A 428 -10.43 17.59 4.96
CA ARG A 428 -11.19 17.65 3.70
C ARG A 428 -12.24 16.55 3.60
N ARG A 429 -12.00 15.39 4.21
CA ARG A 429 -12.87 14.22 4.16
C ARG A 429 -14.02 14.31 5.16
N ALA A 430 -13.72 14.64 6.41
CA ALA A 430 -14.69 14.65 7.52
C ALA A 430 -14.26 15.71 8.55
N PRO A 431 -14.55 17.00 8.31
CA PRO A 431 -14.19 18.06 9.24
C PRO A 431 -14.93 17.87 10.57
N SER A 432 -14.19 17.90 11.69
CA SER A 432 -14.76 17.86 13.03
C SER A 432 -13.91 18.62 14.04
N ASN A 433 -14.55 19.11 15.10
CA ASN A 433 -13.86 19.81 16.19
C ASN A 433 -12.82 18.92 16.89
N LEU A 434 -13.09 17.61 16.99
CA LEU A 434 -12.17 16.67 17.64
C LEU A 434 -10.88 16.49 16.84
N LEU A 435 -10.98 16.41 15.51
CA LEU A 435 -9.83 16.27 14.64
C LEU A 435 -9.07 17.61 14.46
N ALA A 436 -9.71 18.76 14.68
CA ALA A 436 -9.08 20.08 14.62
C ALA A 436 -7.86 20.22 15.56
N ARG A 437 -7.80 19.44 16.66
CA ARG A 437 -6.62 19.36 17.55
C ARG A 437 -5.35 18.97 16.80
N GLY A 438 -5.46 18.03 15.85
CA GLY A 438 -4.33 17.54 15.05
C GLY A 438 -3.65 18.65 14.24
N ILE A 439 -4.36 19.74 13.91
CA ILE A 439 -3.78 20.89 13.21
C ILE A 439 -2.69 21.54 14.06
N PHE A 440 -2.95 21.72 15.35
CA PHE A 440 -2.02 22.35 16.29
C PHE A 440 -0.89 21.39 16.67
N ASP A 441 -1.20 20.11 16.86
CA ASP A 441 -0.20 19.07 17.11
C ASP A 441 0.81 18.98 15.95
N GLY A 442 0.33 19.01 14.71
CA GLY A 442 1.17 18.97 13.51
C GLY A 442 2.04 20.22 13.39
N ALA A 443 1.52 21.40 13.72
CA ALA A 443 2.34 22.62 13.75
C ALA A 443 3.49 22.52 14.76
N MET A 444 3.23 21.95 15.94
CA MET A 444 4.25 21.76 16.97
C MET A 444 5.25 20.65 16.62
N SER A 445 4.83 19.59 15.91
CA SER A 445 5.77 18.58 15.41
C SER A 445 6.74 19.18 14.39
N VAL A 446 6.26 20.02 13.47
CA VAL A 446 7.10 20.76 12.51
C VAL A 446 8.06 21.71 13.23
N TYR A 447 7.63 22.37 14.30
CA TYR A 447 8.48 23.22 15.13
C TYR A 447 9.58 22.43 15.88
N LEU A 448 9.28 21.22 16.36
CA LEU A 448 10.24 20.40 17.08
C LEU A 448 11.48 20.09 16.24
N GLU A 449 11.31 19.96 14.93
CA GLU A 449 12.37 19.61 13.97
C GLU A 449 13.19 20.80 13.49
N ARG A 450 12.94 22.01 14.01
CA ARG A 450 13.58 23.25 13.53
C ARG A 450 15.11 23.22 13.50
N PHE A 451 15.73 22.46 14.41
CA PHE A 451 17.19 22.34 14.48
C PHE A 451 17.79 21.59 13.28
N LEU A 452 17.00 20.80 12.55
CA LEU A 452 17.47 20.02 11.41
C LEU A 452 17.63 20.83 10.12
N ASN A 453 17.15 22.07 10.08
CA ASN A 453 17.44 23.03 8.99
C ASN A 453 18.54 24.03 9.41
N VAL A 454 19.51 23.65 10.23
CA VAL A 454 20.62 24.53 10.62
C VAL A 454 21.95 23.92 10.14
N PRO A 455 22.58 24.47 9.07
CA PRO A 455 22.13 25.59 8.24
C PRO A 455 21.01 25.22 7.25
N ARG A 456 20.16 26.20 6.93
CA ARG A 456 19.00 26.02 6.03
C ARG A 456 19.49 25.83 4.60
N GLN A 457 19.02 24.79 3.89
CA GLN A 457 19.31 24.72 2.45
C GLN A 457 18.57 25.83 1.69
N PRO A 458 19.26 26.51 0.75
CA PRO A 458 18.61 27.43 -0.16
C PRO A 458 17.62 26.67 -1.04
N HIS A 459 16.57 27.36 -1.51
CA HIS A 459 15.66 26.75 -2.46
C HIS A 459 16.43 26.30 -3.72
N PRO A 460 16.14 25.09 -4.25
CA PRO A 460 16.70 24.69 -5.53
C PRO A 460 16.32 25.73 -6.59
N ALA A 461 17.31 26.20 -7.35
CA ALA A 461 17.04 27.06 -8.50
C ALA A 461 16.23 26.23 -9.53
N PRO A 462 15.15 26.79 -10.09
CA PRO A 462 14.30 26.09 -11.06
C PRO A 462 15.03 25.69 -12.33
#